data_AF-A0A7X7R7A0-F1
#
_entry.id   AF-A0A7X7R7A0-F1
#
_cell.length_a   1.000
_cell.length_b   1.000
_cell.length_c   1.000
_cell.angle_alpha   90.00
_cell.angle_beta   90.00
_cell.angle_gamma   90.00
#
_symmetry.space_group_name_H-M   'P 1'
#
loop_
_entity.id
_entity.type
_entity.pdbx_description
1 polymer ?
#
loop_
_entity_poly.entity_id
_entity_poly.type
_entity_poly.pdbx_seq_one_letter_code
_entity_poly.pdbx_strand_id
1 'polypeptide(L)'
;PEKIVDRMVEGRVEKYFKEVCLLEQPFVKNPDITVEQLVTEKIAKIGEKITVRRFARYKMGEGLEKKVNDLAAEVAEQAAAMAKK
;
A
#
# COMPACT_ATOMS: atom_id res chain seq x y z
N PRO A 1 -17.86 -24.62 -16.37
CA PRO A 1 -16.47 -24.10 -16.32
C PRO A 1 -16.42 -22.57 -16.30
N GLU A 2 -17.10 -21.90 -17.24
CA GLU A 2 -17.09 -20.42 -17.37
C GLU A 2 -17.65 -19.70 -16.13
N LYS A 3 -18.80 -20.14 -15.60
CA LYS A 3 -19.39 -19.56 -14.37
C LYS A 3 -18.51 -19.63 -13.12
N ILE A 4 -17.53 -20.55 -13.08
CA ILE A 4 -16.59 -20.65 -11.95
C ILE A 4 -15.47 -19.64 -12.13
N VAL A 5 -14.99 -19.46 -13.37
CA VAL A 5 -13.97 -18.47 -13.71
C VAL A 5 -14.50 -17.06 -13.49
N ASP A 6 -15.74 -16.77 -13.87
CA ASP A 6 -16.36 -15.45 -13.65
C ASP A 6 -16.45 -15.09 -12.17
N ARG A 7 -16.91 -16.02 -11.32
CA ARG A 7 -16.97 -15.80 -9.87
C ARG A 7 -15.59 -15.64 -9.23
N MET A 8 -14.57 -16.32 -9.78
CA MET A 8 -13.18 -16.14 -9.32
C MET A 8 -12.63 -14.76 -9.69
N VAL A 9 -12.95 -14.27 -10.88
CA VAL A 9 -12.54 -12.93 -11.33
C VAL A 9 -13.25 -11.86 -10.52
N GLU A 10 -14.56 -11.99 -10.31
CA GLU A 10 -15.36 -11.08 -9.49
C GLU A 10 -14.82 -10.96 -8.06
N GLY A 11 -14.54 -12.08 -7.39
CA GLY A 11 -13.93 -12.05 -6.06
C GLY A 11 -12.52 -11.42 -6.02
N ARG A 12 -11.74 -11.55 -7.10
CA ARG A 12 -10.43 -10.89 -7.23
C ARG A 12 -10.58 -9.38 -7.40
N VAL A 13 -11.58 -8.94 -8.14
CA VAL A 13 -11.92 -7.54 -8.36
C VAL A 13 -12.44 -6.91 -7.05
N GLU A 14 -13.33 -7.58 -6.32
CA GLU A 14 -13.77 -7.14 -4.99
C GLU A 14 -12.60 -7.02 -4.01
N LYS A 15 -11.68 -7.99 -4.01
CA LYS A 15 -10.48 -7.93 -3.17
C LYS A 15 -9.61 -6.73 -3.54
N TYR A 16 -9.45 -6.46 -4.83
CA TYR A 16 -8.69 -5.30 -5.30
C TYR A 16 -9.29 -3.99 -4.81
N PHE A 17 -10.61 -3.83 -4.88
CA PHE A 17 -11.27 -2.63 -4.36
C PHE A 17 -11.06 -2.45 -2.85
N LYS A 18 -11.18 -3.51 -2.06
CA LYS A 18 -10.89 -3.48 -0.61
C LYS A 18 -9.45 -3.11 -0.26
N GLU A 19 -8.48 -3.48 -1.10
CA GLU A 19 -7.07 -3.21 -0.84
C GLU A 19 -6.59 -1.86 -1.39
N VAL A 20 -7.19 -1.36 -2.48
CA VAL A 20 -6.69 -0.18 -3.21
C VAL A 20 -7.56 1.05 -3.01
N CYS A 21 -8.88 0.89 -2.83
CA CYS A 21 -9.79 2.03 -2.65
C CYS A 21 -9.86 2.44 -1.18
N LEU A 22 -9.46 3.69 -0.90
CA LEU A 22 -9.42 4.25 0.46
C LEU A 22 -10.71 4.07 1.25
N LEU A 23 -11.87 4.19 0.61
CA LEU A 23 -13.19 4.11 1.27
C LEU A 23 -13.51 2.70 1.76
N GLU A 24 -13.12 1.68 1.01
CA GLU A 24 -13.39 0.27 1.31
C GLU A 24 -12.32 -0.37 2.19
N GLN A 25 -11.17 0.29 2.36
CA GLN A 25 -10.10 -0.19 3.22
C GLN A 25 -10.56 -0.29 4.69
N PRO A 26 -10.10 -1.32 5.43
CA PRO A 26 -10.28 -1.39 6.87
C PRO A 26 -9.53 -0.25 7.55
N PHE A 27 -10.14 0.34 8.57
CA PHE A 27 -9.55 1.50 9.25
C PHE A 27 -8.37 1.08 10.13
N VAL A 28 -7.23 1.76 9.99
CA VAL A 28 -5.95 1.39 10.66
C VAL A 28 -6.06 1.29 12.19
N LYS A 29 -6.94 2.08 12.83
CA LYS A 29 -7.11 2.04 14.30
C LYS A 29 -8.24 1.10 14.74
N ASN A 30 -9.15 0.75 13.84
CA ASN A 30 -10.22 -0.20 14.10
C ASN A 30 -10.51 -0.98 12.81
N PRO A 31 -9.91 -2.17 12.64
CA PRO A 31 -10.02 -2.93 11.40
C PRO A 31 -11.41 -3.53 11.16
N ASP A 32 -12.30 -3.50 12.17
CA ASP A 32 -13.67 -4.01 12.07
C ASP A 32 -14.58 -3.11 11.23
N ILE A 33 -14.18 -1.84 11.05
CA ILE A 33 -14.94 -0.85 10.26
C ILE A 33 -14.14 -0.39 9.05
N THR A 34 -14.84 -0.11 7.95
CA THR A 34 -14.23 0.53 6.78
C THR A 34 -14.12 2.04 6.97
N VAL A 35 -13.27 2.69 6.18
CA VAL A 35 -13.15 4.15 6.19
C VAL A 35 -14.47 4.83 5.80
N GLU A 36 -15.25 4.24 4.89
CA GLU A 36 -16.58 4.74 4.51
C GLU A 36 -17.57 4.71 5.68
N GLN A 37 -17.59 3.62 6.45
CA GLN A 37 -18.42 3.51 7.64
C GLN A 37 -18.01 4.54 8.68
N LEU A 38 -16.71 4.74 8.89
CA LEU A 38 -16.21 5.78 9.79
C LEU A 38 -16.64 7.19 9.36
N VAL A 39 -16.59 7.48 8.05
CA VAL A 39 -17.08 8.76 7.51
C VAL A 39 -18.57 8.92 7.77
N THR A 40 -19.35 7.87 7.54
CA THR A 40 -20.81 7.86 7.73
C THR A 40 -21.20 8.07 9.20
N GLU A 41 -20.53 7.38 10.12
CA GLU A 41 -20.73 7.57 11.56
C GLU A 41 -20.39 8.99 12.01
N LYS A 42 -19.34 9.59 11.44
CA LYS A 42 -18.99 10.98 11.75
C LYS A 42 -19.98 11.99 11.17
N ILE A 43 -20.50 11.75 9.97
CA ILE A 43 -21.58 12.55 9.39
C ILE A 43 -22.79 12.52 10.31
N ALA A 44 -23.19 11.35 10.81
CA ALA A 44 -24.32 11.22 11.72
C ALA A 44 -24.12 11.96 13.06
N LYS A 45 -22.88 12.00 13.58
CA LYS A 45 -22.56 12.69 14.84
C LYS A 45 -22.44 14.21 14.71
N ILE A 46 -21.89 14.69 13.59
CA ILE A 46 -21.59 16.11 13.36
C ILE A 46 -22.76 16.82 12.67
N GLY A 47 -23.56 16.10 11.88
CA GLY A 47 -24.67 16.65 11.10
C GLY A 47 -24.25 17.31 9.78
N GLU A 48 -22.96 17.26 9.43
CA GLU A 48 -22.43 17.84 8.20
C GLU A 48 -21.97 16.77 7.21
N LYS A 49 -22.11 17.08 5.91
CA LYS A 49 -21.67 16.19 4.83
C LYS A 49 -20.15 16.20 4.71
N ILE A 50 -19.53 15.08 5.06
CA ILE A 50 -18.09 14.85 4.90
C ILE A 50 -17.87 14.07 3.60
N THR A 51 -16.95 14.53 2.75
CA THR A 51 -16.63 13.84 1.49
C THR A 51 -15.14 13.94 1.21
N VAL A 52 -14.48 12.80 1.00
CA VAL A 52 -13.07 12.74 0.61
C VAL A 52 -12.97 12.93 -0.90
N ARG A 53 -12.51 14.11 -1.36
CA ARG A 53 -12.37 14.40 -2.79
C ARG A 53 -11.08 13.85 -3.39
N ARG A 54 -9.94 14.11 -2.75
CA ARG A 54 -8.60 13.74 -3.21
C ARG A 54 -7.69 13.52 -2.01
N PHE A 55 -6.77 12.57 -2.14
CA PHE A 55 -5.68 12.37 -1.19
C PHE A 55 -4.39 12.13 -1.98
N ALA A 56 -3.25 12.47 -1.37
CA ALA A 56 -1.93 12.14 -1.89
C ALA A 56 -1.12 11.51 -0.78
N ARG A 57 -0.42 10.42 -1.07
CA ARG A 57 0.51 9.77 -0.15
C ARG A 57 1.91 9.95 -0.72
N TYR A 58 2.74 10.74 -0.04
CA TYR A 58 4.15 10.87 -0.38
C TYR A 58 4.96 9.87 0.42
N LYS A 59 5.80 9.09 -0.25
CA LYS A 59 6.78 8.22 0.40
C LYS A 59 8.18 8.59 -0.06
N MET A 60 9.10 8.80 0.88
CA MET A 60 10.50 9.04 0.55
C MET A 60 11.08 7.83 -0.19
N GLY A 61 11.68 8.05 -1.35
CA GLY A 61 12.22 6.98 -2.20
C GLY A 61 11.22 6.34 -3.17
N GLU A 62 10.02 6.89 -3.32
CA GLU A 62 9.04 6.39 -4.29
C GLU A 62 9.55 6.58 -5.74
N GLY A 63 9.62 5.48 -6.50
CA GLY A 63 10.15 5.49 -7.87
C GLY A 63 11.68 5.50 -7.99
N LEU A 64 12.43 5.50 -6.89
CA LEU A 64 13.89 5.40 -6.92
C LEU A 64 14.33 3.94 -6.80
N GLU A 65 15.13 3.46 -7.75
CA GLU A 65 15.84 2.18 -7.63
C GLU A 65 16.81 2.27 -6.45
N LYS A 66 16.54 1.50 -5.39
CA LYS A 66 17.47 1.36 -4.29
C LYS A 66 18.71 0.63 -4.82
N LYS A 67 19.84 1.33 -4.91
CA LYS A 67 21.13 0.68 -5.15
C LYS A 67 21.38 -0.28 -3.99
N VAL A 68 21.33 -1.58 -4.28
CA VAL A 68 21.76 -2.63 -3.37
C VAL A 68 23.26 -2.76 -3.56
N ASN A 69 24.03 -2.01 -2.77
CA ASN A 69 25.47 -2.20 -2.72
C ASN A 69 25.75 -3.31 -1.70
N ASP A 70 26.35 -4.41 -2.15
CA ASP A 70 26.88 -5.44 -1.27
C ASP A 70 28.22 -4.94 -0.71
N LEU A 71 28.14 -4.37 0.50
CA LEU A 71 29.28 -3.80 1.21
C LEU A 71 30.41 -4.82 1.40
N ALA A 72 30.10 -6.12 1.47
CA ALA A 72 31.11 -7.16 1.64
C ALA A 72 31.95 -7.34 0.37
N ALA A 73 31.34 -7.23 -0.81
CA ALA A 73 32.05 -7.29 -2.08
C ALA A 73 32.99 -6.08 -2.27
N GLU A 74 32.53 -4.87 -1.95
CA GLU A 74 33.36 -3.65 -2.03
C GLU A 74 34.56 -3.70 -1.07
N VAL A 75 34.37 -4.22 0.15
CA VAL A 75 35.46 -4.35 1.14
C VAL A 75 36.48 -5.43 0.72
N ALA A 76 36.01 -6.56 0.16
CA ALA A 76 36.90 -7.61 -0.32
C ALA A 76 37.79 -7.14 -1.49
N GLU A 77 37.22 -6.36 -2.41
CA GLU A 77 37.97 -5.77 -3.52
C GLU A 77 38.99 -4.71 -3.05
N GLN A 78 38.63 -3.87 -2.08
CA GLN A 78 39.56 -2.91 -1.49
C GLN A 78 40.70 -3.59 -0.71
N ALA A 79 40.41 -4.65 0.05
CA ALA A 79 41.42 -5.41 0.76
C ALA A 79 42.37 -6.15 -0.20
N ALA A 80 41.84 -6.73 -1.29
CA ALA A 80 42.66 -7.38 -2.31
C ALA A 80 43.51 -6.38 -3.12
N ALA A 81 43.00 -5.16 -3.36
CA ALA A 81 43.75 -4.10 -4.02
C ALA A 81 44.87 -3.54 -3.14
N MET A 82 44.67 -3.47 -1.82
CA MET A 82 45.72 -3.07 -0.88
C MET A 82 46.79 -4.15 -0.67
N ALA A 83 46.46 -5.44 -0.82
CA ALA A 83 47.43 -6.55 -0.72
C ALA A 83 48.31 -6.75 -1.97
N LYS A 84 47.97 -6.12 -3.11
CA LYS A 84 48.74 -6.20 -4.37
C LYS A 84 49.75 -5.07 -4.55
N LYS A 85 49.91 -4.19 -3.55
CA LYS A 85 50.90 -3.11 -3.53
C LYS A 85 52.00 -3.44 -2.53
#